data_AF-A0A5C7PAT9-F1
#
_entry.id   AF-A0A5C7PAT9-F1
#
_cell.length_a   1.000
_cell.length_b   1.000
_cell.length_c   1.000
_cell.angle_alpha   90.00
_cell.angle_beta   90.00
_cell.angle_gamma   90.00
#
_symmetry.space_group_name_H-M   'P 1'
#
loop_
_entity.id
_entity.type
_entity.pdbx_description
1 polymer ?
#
loop_
_entity_poly.entity_id
_entity_poly.type
_entity_poly.pdbx_seq_one_letter_code
_entity_poly.pdbx_strand_id
1 'polypeptide(L)'
;MNRKIAELCGWTHPRVPSAAGLMHAPGTSGGALRFPPDYRNSLDACREFERRLDGDCRSLYIDMIYLLVSKSIDKFEQQWAVFNATPEQRCEAFLKMHNQWDEL
;
A
#
# COMPACT_ATOMS: atom_id res chain seq x y z
N MET A 1 -8.96 4.93 -0.18
CA MET A 1 -7.79 4.04 -0.35
C MET A 1 -6.45 4.77 -0.25
N ASN A 2 -6.02 5.55 -1.27
CA ASN A 2 -4.67 6.11 -1.33
C ASN A 2 -4.25 6.97 -0.11
N ARG A 3 -5.18 7.77 0.42
CA ARG A 3 -4.95 8.56 1.65
C ARG A 3 -4.75 7.67 2.89
N LYS A 4 -5.58 6.64 3.08
CA LYS A 4 -5.47 5.69 4.21
C LYS A 4 -4.12 4.98 4.20
N ILE A 5 -3.67 4.52 3.03
CA ILE A 5 -2.35 3.88 2.86
C ILE A 5 -1.24 4.86 3.24
N ALA A 6 -1.33 6.11 2.79
CA ALA A 6 -0.35 7.13 3.13
C ALA A 6 -0.30 7.44 4.63
N GLU A 7 -1.45 7.53 5.30
CA GLU A 7 -1.54 7.71 6.75
C GLU A 7 -0.93 6.54 7.52
N LEU A 8 -1.23 5.30 7.13
CA LEU A 8 -0.64 4.08 7.72
C LEU A 8 0.88 4.02 7.52
N CYS A 9 1.39 4.57 6.42
CA CYS A 9 2.83 4.66 6.13
C CYS A 9 3.52 5.84 6.84
N GLY A 10 2.78 6.61 7.66
CA GLY A 10 3.29 7.80 8.33
C GLY A 10 3.59 8.97 7.39
N TRP A 11 3.06 8.95 6.16
CA TRP A 11 3.17 10.05 5.20
C TRP A 11 2.11 11.10 5.54
N THR A 12 2.32 11.77 6.67
CA THR A 12 1.40 12.79 7.16
C THR A 12 1.57 14.09 6.38
N HIS A 13 0.45 14.78 6.13
CA HIS A 13 0.47 16.21 5.90
C HIS A 13 1.05 16.90 7.15
N PRO A 14 2.04 17.80 7.03
CA PRO A 14 2.33 18.72 8.11
C PRO A 14 1.03 19.47 8.40
N ARG A 15 0.59 19.46 9.66
CA ARG A 15 -0.52 20.30 10.15
C ARG A 15 -0.08 21.77 10.09
N VAL A 16 0.02 22.32 8.89
CA VAL A 16 0.23 23.76 8.67
C VAL A 16 -1.09 24.36 8.19
N PRO A 17 -1.58 25.45 8.80
CA PRO A 17 -2.85 26.10 8.45
C PRO A 17 -2.70 26.99 7.22
N SER A 18 -2.07 26.51 6.15
CA SER A 18 -1.92 27.27 4.90
C SER A 18 -2.10 26.34 3.71
N ALA A 19 -2.70 26.87 2.65
CA ALA A 19 -3.34 26.19 1.52
C ALA A 19 -2.46 25.27 0.63
N ALA A 20 -1.33 24.78 1.14
CA ALA A 20 -0.41 23.86 0.48
C ALA A 20 -0.08 22.69 1.43
N GLY A 21 -1.04 21.80 1.67
CA GLY A 21 -0.78 20.54 2.34
C GLY A 21 0.11 19.68 1.44
N LEU A 22 1.37 19.47 1.82
CA LEU A 22 2.30 18.63 1.06
C LEU A 22 2.68 17.40 1.89
N MET A 23 2.53 16.19 1.34
CA MET A 23 2.97 14.94 1.96
C MET A 23 4.47 14.74 1.72
N HIS A 24 5.18 14.18 2.69
CA HIS A 24 6.56 13.78 2.53
C HIS A 24 6.64 12.24 2.46
N ALA A 25 6.80 11.71 1.25
CA ALA A 25 7.14 10.30 1.05
C ALA A 25 8.67 10.17 0.97
N PRO A 26 9.32 9.20 1.67
CA PRO A 26 10.73 8.92 1.50
C PRO A 26 10.98 8.36 0.10
N GLY A 27 12.06 8.78 -0.55
CA GLY A 27 12.38 8.38 -1.93
C GLY A 27 11.98 9.41 -3.00
N THR A 28 11.18 10.43 -2.66
CA THR A 28 11.05 11.61 -3.52
C THR A 28 12.19 12.57 -3.23
N SER A 29 13.15 12.64 -4.14
CA SER A 29 14.23 13.63 -4.13
C SER A 29 13.61 15.05 -4.16
N GLY A 30 13.44 15.68 -2.99
CA GLY A 30 13.15 17.11 -2.85
C GLY A 30 11.73 17.59 -3.19
N GLY A 31 10.77 16.70 -3.44
CA GLY A 31 9.40 17.07 -3.78
C GLY A 31 8.42 16.70 -2.67
N ALA A 32 7.89 17.69 -1.97
CA ALA A 32 6.73 17.48 -1.12
C ALA A 32 5.52 17.20 -2.04
N LEU A 33 4.89 16.05 -1.89
CA LEU A 33 3.80 15.56 -2.75
C LEU A 33 2.51 16.32 -2.42
N ARG A 34 1.91 17.02 -3.38
CA ARG A 34 0.59 17.67 -3.16
C ARG A 34 -0.54 16.66 -2.86
N PHE A 35 -0.37 15.40 -3.27
CA PHE A 35 -1.38 14.35 -3.17
C PHE A 35 -0.72 12.99 -2.88
N PRO A 36 -1.44 12.04 -2.23
CA PRO A 36 -0.91 10.70 -2.04
C PRO A 36 -0.68 10.04 -3.41
N PRO A 37 0.41 9.25 -3.58
CA PRO A 37 0.65 8.45 -4.76
C PRO A 37 -0.55 7.58 -5.16
N ASP A 38 -0.66 7.27 -6.43
CA ASP A 38 -1.78 6.48 -6.94
C ASP A 38 -1.55 4.97 -6.79
N TYR A 39 -1.64 4.49 -5.54
CA TYR A 39 -1.45 3.07 -5.21
C TYR A 39 -2.46 2.15 -5.92
N ARG A 40 -3.66 2.66 -6.25
CA ARG A 40 -4.68 1.86 -6.94
C ARG A 40 -4.27 1.42 -8.33
N ASN A 41 -3.49 2.24 -9.02
CA ASN A 41 -3.18 2.04 -10.44
C ASN A 41 -1.68 1.86 -10.71
N SER A 42 -0.81 2.06 -9.72
CA SER A 42 0.64 1.99 -9.89
C SER A 42 1.30 0.98 -8.95
N LEU A 43 1.91 -0.06 -9.54
CA LEU A 43 2.76 -1.01 -8.80
C LEU A 43 4.00 -0.33 -8.20
N ASP A 44 4.54 0.70 -8.86
CA ASP A 44 5.69 1.44 -8.33
C ASP A 44 5.30 2.24 -7.09
N ALA A 45 4.10 2.81 -7.06
CA ALA A 45 3.57 3.41 -5.83
C ALA A 45 3.39 2.36 -4.74
N CYS A 46 2.89 1.16 -5.05
CA CYS A 46 2.74 0.09 -4.07
C CYS A 46 4.09 -0.36 -3.47
N ARG A 47 5.15 -0.41 -4.29
CA ARG A 47 6.50 -0.75 -3.83
C ARG A 47 6.99 0.17 -2.70
N GLU A 48 6.56 1.42 -2.66
CA GLU A 48 6.98 2.37 -1.61
C GLU A 48 6.50 1.95 -0.21
N PHE A 49 5.27 1.47 -0.08
CA PHE A 49 4.79 0.98 1.22
C PHE A 49 5.30 -0.44 1.50
N GLU A 50 5.42 -1.29 0.47
CA GLU A 50 5.91 -2.66 0.62
C GLU A 50 7.34 -2.71 1.18
N ARG A 51 8.19 -1.74 0.83
CA ARG A 51 9.56 -1.62 1.38
C ARG A 51 9.60 -1.32 2.88
N ARG A 52 8.52 -0.82 3.47
CA ARG A 52 8.45 -0.50 4.91
C ARG A 52 7.88 -1.65 5.75
N LEU A 53 7.41 -2.72 5.11
CA LEU A 53 6.93 -3.89 5.83
C LEU A 53 8.13 -4.64 6.41
N ASP A 54 8.17 -4.73 7.73
CA ASP A 54 9.10 -5.60 8.46
C ASP A 54 8.79 -7.08 8.21
N GLY A 55 9.73 -7.98 8.50
CA GLY A 55 9.65 -9.41 8.12
C GLY A 55 8.33 -10.11 8.51
N ASP A 56 7.84 -9.88 9.73
CA ASP A 56 6.57 -10.46 10.20
C ASP A 56 5.36 -9.85 9.48
N CYS A 57 5.34 -8.51 9.34
CA CYS A 57 4.31 -7.79 8.60
C CYS A 57 4.28 -8.17 7.11
N ARG A 58 5.46 -8.41 6.53
CA ARG A 58 5.63 -8.82 5.13
C ARG A 58 5.10 -10.23 4.90
N SER A 59 5.32 -11.14 5.85
CA SER A 59 4.77 -12.50 5.77
C SER A 59 3.25 -12.49 5.80
N LEU A 60 2.65 -11.75 6.75
CA LEU A 60 1.20 -11.54 6.82
C LEU A 60 0.63 -10.88 5.55
N TYR A 61 1.33 -9.88 5.01
CA TYR A 61 0.94 -9.23 3.76
C TYR A 61 0.93 -10.20 2.57
N ILE A 62 1.95 -11.05 2.44
CA ILE A 62 2.03 -12.07 1.39
C ILE A 62 0.90 -13.09 1.54
N ASP A 63 0.61 -13.53 2.77
CA ASP A 63 -0.51 -14.44 3.03
C ASP A 63 -1.86 -13.80 2.64
N MET A 64 -2.05 -12.51 2.93
CA MET A 64 -3.25 -11.79 2.53
C MET A 64 -3.37 -11.68 1.00
N ILE A 65 -2.28 -11.35 0.30
CA ILE A 65 -2.26 -11.37 -1.17
C ILE A 65 -2.60 -12.76 -1.69
N TYR A 66 -2.00 -13.80 -1.11
CA TYR A 66 -2.25 -15.17 -1.50
C TYR A 66 -3.73 -15.52 -1.38
N LEU A 67 -4.39 -15.16 -0.28
CA LEU A 67 -5.83 -15.39 -0.10
C LEU A 67 -6.70 -14.63 -1.11
N LEU A 68 -6.27 -13.46 -1.56
CA LEU A 68 -6.99 -12.68 -2.58
C LEU A 68 -6.81 -13.27 -3.99
N VAL A 69 -5.61 -13.73 -4.32
CA VAL A 69 -5.27 -14.27 -5.66
C VAL A 69 -5.66 -15.74 -5.79
N SER A 70 -5.51 -16.55 -4.75
CA SER A 70 -5.88 -17.98 -4.77
C SER A 70 -7.39 -18.20 -4.87
N LYS A 71 -8.21 -17.28 -4.34
CA LYS A 71 -9.66 -17.27 -4.59
C LYS A 71 -10.02 -17.17 -6.08
N SER A 72 -9.09 -16.70 -6.91
CA SER A 72 -9.26 -16.63 -8.37
C SER A 72 -8.62 -17.78 -9.14
N ILE A 73 -7.65 -18.52 -8.58
CA ILE A 73 -6.88 -19.53 -9.32
C ILE A 73 -6.55 -20.74 -8.42
N ASP A 74 -7.01 -21.92 -8.84
CA ASP A 74 -6.70 -23.21 -8.22
C ASP A 74 -5.18 -23.47 -8.26
N LYS A 75 -4.58 -23.66 -7.07
CA LYS A 75 -3.16 -24.03 -6.86
C LYS A 75 -2.11 -23.05 -7.41
N PHE A 76 -1.97 -21.90 -6.76
CA PHE A 76 -0.78 -21.05 -6.93
C PHE A 76 0.21 -21.23 -5.77
N GLU A 77 1.51 -21.13 -6.05
CA GLU A 77 2.54 -20.98 -5.02
C GLU A 77 2.50 -19.56 -4.44
N GLN A 78 2.64 -19.42 -3.11
CA GLN A 78 2.50 -18.13 -2.39
C GLN A 78 3.40 -17.02 -2.97
N GLN A 79 4.62 -17.37 -3.40
CA GLN A 79 5.56 -16.40 -3.98
C GLN A 79 5.08 -15.84 -5.33
N TRP A 80 4.37 -16.64 -6.12
CA TRP A 80 3.84 -16.22 -7.42
C TRP A 80 2.59 -15.34 -7.29
N ALA A 81 1.86 -15.44 -6.17
CA ALA A 81 0.69 -14.61 -5.92
C ALA A 81 1.04 -13.12 -5.88
N VAL A 82 2.17 -12.75 -5.28
CA VAL A 82 2.63 -11.35 -5.24
C VAL A 82 2.91 -10.83 -6.65
N PHE A 83 3.54 -11.62 -7.51
CA PHE A 83 3.85 -11.20 -8.89
C PHE A 83 2.59 -11.00 -9.75
N ASN A 84 1.52 -11.76 -9.48
CA ASN A 84 0.27 -11.68 -10.25
C ASN A 84 -0.78 -10.76 -9.61
N ALA A 85 -0.54 -10.28 -8.38
CA ALA A 85 -1.46 -9.38 -7.70
C ALA A 85 -1.51 -8.01 -8.38
N THR A 86 -2.72 -7.58 -8.71
CA THR A 86 -2.97 -6.22 -9.22
C THR A 86 -2.63 -5.18 -8.15
N PRO A 87 -2.37 -3.90 -8.53
CA PRO A 87 -2.13 -2.86 -7.54
C PRO A 87 -3.29 -2.71 -6.55
N GLU A 88 -4.53 -2.92 -7.02
CA GLU A 88 -5.72 -2.93 -6.16
C GLU A 88 -5.71 -4.08 -5.14
N GLN A 89 -5.39 -5.31 -5.56
CA GLN A 89 -5.28 -6.46 -4.64
C GLN A 89 -4.17 -6.26 -3.60
N ARG A 90 -3.06 -5.64 -4.00
CA ARG A 90 -1.97 -5.25 -3.09
C ARG A 90 -2.43 -4.21 -2.07
N CYS A 91 -3.14 -3.17 -2.51
CA CYS A 91 -3.73 -2.18 -1.63
C CYS A 91 -4.76 -2.79 -0.67
N GLU A 92 -5.61 -3.69 -1.17
CA GLU A 92 -6.60 -4.42 -0.38
C GLU A 92 -5.92 -5.28 0.68
N ALA A 93 -4.90 -6.05 0.32
CA ALA A 93 -4.12 -6.84 1.28
C ALA A 93 -3.49 -5.98 2.37
N PHE A 94 -2.88 -4.86 1.99
CA PHE A 94 -2.27 -3.91 2.92
C PHE A 94 -3.32 -3.28 3.87
N LEU A 95 -4.51 -2.97 3.37
CA LEU A 95 -5.55 -2.38 4.22
C LEU A 95 -6.23 -3.42 5.11
N LYS A 96 -6.37 -4.67 4.63
CA LYS A 96 -6.90 -5.79 5.41
C LYS A 96 -5.99 -6.15 6.58
N MET A 97 -4.67 -6.20 6.37
CA MET A 97 -3.73 -6.45 7.48
C MET A 97 -3.78 -5.36 8.57
N HIS A 98 -4.20 -4.14 8.22
CA HIS A 98 -4.39 -3.03 9.15
C HIS A 98 -5.84 -2.88 9.65
N ASN A 99 -6.76 -3.79 9.30
CA ASN A 99 -8.20 -3.71 9.60
C ASN A 99 -8.85 -2.39 9.14
N GLN A 100 -8.38 -1.82 8.03
CA GLN A 100 -8.83 -0.55 7.47
C GLN A 100 -9.61 -0.69 6.16
N TRP A 101 -9.81 -1.93 5.69
CA TRP A 101 -10.50 -2.26 4.44
C TRP A 101 -12.03 -2.25 4.56
N ASP A 102 -12.60 -2.72 5.67
CA ASP A 102 -14.07 -2.78 5.82
C ASP A 102 -14.72 -1.39 5.97
N GLU A 103 -13.92 -0.36 6.23
CA GLU A 103 -14.35 1.04 6.37
C GLU A 103 -14.12 1.87 5.08
N LEU A 104 -14.07 1.24 3.90
CA LEU A 104 -13.62 1.86 2.65
C LEU A 104 -14.74 2.10 1.64
#